data_AF-A0A968T0J9-F1
#
_entry.id   AF-A0A968T0J9-F1
#
_cell.length_a   1.000
_cell.length_b   1.000
_cell.length_c   1.000
_cell.angle_alpha   90.00
_cell.angle_beta   90.00
_cell.angle_gamma   90.00
#
_symmetry.space_group_name_H-M   'P 1'
#
loop_
_entity.id
_entity.type
_entity.pdbx_description
1 polymer ?
#
loop_
_entity_poly.entity_id
_entity_poly.type
_entity_poly.pdbx_seq_one_letter_code
_entity_poly.pdbx_strand_id
1 'polypeptide(L)' 'MADVLADLGPLSIGPIRVERPIIMAPMAGVSEAPYRRIALELGAGLAPTELVSSKGSSTRARGRKITCVTIQ' A
#
# COMPACT_ATOMS: atom_id res chain seq x y z
N MET A 1 -3.70 22.46 0.16
CA MET A 1 -3.65 20.97 0.31
C MET A 1 -2.54 20.40 -0.57
N ALA A 2 -2.42 20.84 -1.83
CA ALA A 2 -1.26 20.53 -2.67
C ALA A 2 0.08 21.02 -2.06
N ASP A 3 0.04 22.06 -1.23
CA ASP A 3 1.22 22.71 -0.64
C ASP A 3 1.94 21.84 0.40
N VAL A 4 1.20 21.08 1.22
CA VAL A 4 1.79 20.09 2.16
C VAL A 4 2.38 18.90 1.40
N LEU A 5 1.77 18.56 0.26
CA LEU A 5 2.17 17.47 -0.61
C LEU A 5 3.48 17.77 -1.36
N ALA A 6 3.74 19.04 -1.66
CA ALA A 6 4.94 19.50 -2.35
C ALA A 6 6.19 19.53 -1.45
N ASP A 7 5.99 19.67 -0.13
CA ASP A 7 7.09 19.73 0.85
C ASP A 7 7.58 18.34 1.30
N LEU A 8 6.82 17.29 0.97
CA LEU A 8 7.23 15.92 1.24
C LEU A 8 8.10 15.42 0.08
N GLY A 9 9.40 15.30 0.33
CA GLY A 9 10.35 14.72 -0.61
C GLY A 9 10.09 13.22 -0.91
N PRO A 10 10.72 12.68 -1.96
CA PRO A 10 10.52 11.30 -2.39
C PRO A 10 10.89 10.28 -1.30
N LEU A 11 10.04 9.27 -1.10
CA LEU A 11 10.21 8.23 -0.09
C LEU A 11 10.89 6.99 -0.67
N SER A 12 11.91 6.47 0.02
CA SER A 12 12.60 5.23 -0.38
C SER A 12 12.31 4.09 0.59
N ILE A 13 11.74 2.99 0.09
CA ILE A 13 11.41 1.78 0.84
C ILE A 13 12.31 0.65 0.30
N GLY A 14 13.47 0.47 0.94
CA GLY A 14 14.49 -0.46 0.46
C GLY A 14 14.88 -0.15 -1.00
N PRO A 15 14.71 -1.09 -1.96
CA PRO A 15 15.01 -0.85 -3.36
C PRO A 15 13.92 -0.07 -4.13
N ILE A 16 12.79 0.25 -3.49
CA ILE A 16 11.65 0.91 -4.15
C ILE A 16 11.71 2.40 -3.85
N ARG A 17 11.75 3.21 -4.90
CA ARG A 17 11.65 4.67 -4.80
C ARG A 17 10.23 5.10 -5.16
N VAL A 18 9.62 5.90 -4.28
CA VAL A 18 8.27 6.42 -4.42
C VAL A 18 8.35 7.93 -4.56
N GLU A 19 8.09 8.44 -5.75
CA GLU A 19 8.15 9.88 -6.04
C GLU A 19 7.11 10.67 -5.23
N ARG A 20 5.95 10.05 -4.96
CA ARG A 20 4.89 10.64 -4.13
C ARG A 20 4.86 9.95 -2.77
N PRO A 21 5.32 10.59 -1.67
CA PRO A 21 5.44 9.96 -0.34
C PRO A 21 4.10 9.76 0.38
N ILE A 22 2.96 9.79 -0.33
CA ILE A 22 1.65 9.44 0.21
C ILE A 22 1.32 8.01 -0.18
N ILE A 23 1.05 7.18 0.82
CA ILE A 23 0.76 5.76 0.62
C ILE A 23 -0.60 5.45 1.24
N MET A 24 -1.42 4.70 0.52
CA MET A 24 -2.67 4.18 1.06
C MET A 24 -2.36 3.04 2.06
N ALA A 25 -2.96 3.08 3.25
CA ALA A 25 -2.81 2.00 4.21
C ALA A 25 -3.55 0.73 3.77
N PRO A 26 -2.96 -0.48 3.94
CA PRO A 26 -3.67 -1.72 3.68
C PRO A 26 -4.70 -1.98 4.79
N MET A 27 -5.94 -2.23 4.36
CA MET A 27 -7.08 -2.50 5.23
C MET A 27 -7.82 -3.73 4.69
N ALA A 28 -7.97 -4.77 5.51
CA ALA A 28 -8.69 -6.00 5.15
C ALA A 28 -10.16 -5.69 4.81
N GLY A 29 -10.66 -6.24 3.69
CA GLY A 29 -12.03 -6.00 3.23
C GLY A 29 -12.33 -4.59 2.71
N VAL A 30 -11.34 -3.69 2.64
CA VAL A 30 -11.51 -2.33 2.08
C VAL A 30 -10.56 -2.09 0.89
N SER A 31 -9.33 -2.61 0.94
CA SER A 31 -8.29 -2.33 -0.06
C SER A 31 -8.43 -3.13 -1.37
N GLU A 32 -9.65 -3.16 -1.89
CA GLU A 32 -10.04 -3.81 -3.13
C GLU A 32 -9.59 -3.03 -4.38
N ALA A 33 -9.59 -3.70 -5.54
CA ALA A 33 -9.16 -3.11 -6.81
C ALA A 33 -9.76 -1.72 -7.13
N PRO A 34 -11.09 -1.49 -7.02
CA PRO A 34 -11.66 -0.16 -7.30
C PRO A 34 -11.20 0.91 -6.31
N TYR A 35 -11.05 0.57 -5.04
CA TYR A 35 -10.61 1.53 -4.01
C TYR A 35 -9.14 1.94 -4.24
N ARG A 36 -8.28 0.98 -4.57
CA ARG A 36 -6.88 1.28 -4.92
C ARG A 36 -6.77 2.14 -6.16
N ARG A 37 -7.64 1.92 -7.16
CA ARG A 37 -7.66 2.72 -8.39
C ARG A 37 -7.95 4.19 -8.07
N ILE A 38 -8.98 4.43 -7.27
CA ILE A 38 -9.36 5.78 -6.82
C ILE A 38 -8.20 6.42 -6.03
N ALA A 39 -7.57 5.69 -5.10
CA ALA A 39 -6.45 6.21 -4.32
C ALA A 39 -5.25 6.64 -5.20
N LEU A 40 -4.94 5.88 -6.25
CA LEU A 40 -3.86 6.22 -7.19
C LEU A 40 -4.20 7.46 -8.02
N GLU A 41 -5.45 7.56 -8.47
CA GLU A 41 -5.99 8.72 -9.20
C GLU A 41 -6.01 9.99 -8.33
N LEU A 42 -6.27 9.83 -7.03
CA LEU A 42 -6.29 10.93 -6.06
C LEU A 42 -4.91 11.44 -5.62
N GLY A 43 -3.82 10.68 -5.83
CA GLY A 43 -2.50 11.15 -5.36
C GLY A 43 -1.56 10.12 -4.77
N ALA A 44 -2.01 8.90 -4.48
CA ALA A 44 -1.21 7.93 -3.73
C ALA A 44 -0.03 7.40 -4.57
N GLY A 45 1.21 7.53 -4.09
CA GLY A 45 2.39 6.94 -4.70
C GLY A 45 2.41 5.42 -4.67
N LEU A 46 1.78 4.82 -3.66
CA LEU A 46 1.58 3.37 -3.56
C LEU A 46 0.18 3.05 -3.01
N ALA A 47 -0.44 2.01 -3.57
CA ALA A 47 -1.71 1.46 -3.12
C ALA A 47 -1.59 -0.07 -2.95
N PRO A 48 -1.27 -0.57 -1.74
CA PRO A 48 -1.16 -1.98 -1.46
C PRO A 48 -2.53 -2.68 -1.49
N THR A 49 -2.51 -4.00 -1.69
CA THR A 49 -3.72 -4.85 -1.59
C THR A 49 -4.17 -5.01 -0.14
N GLU A 50 -5.33 -5.64 0.04
CA GLU A 50 -5.79 -6.06 1.37
C GLU A 50 -4.76 -6.93 2.11
N LEU A 51 -4.91 -6.97 3.42
CA LEU A 51 -4.08 -7.80 4.29
C LEU A 51 -4.45 -9.27 4.09
N VAL A 52 -3.46 -10.10 3.72
CA VAL A 52 -3.65 -11.54 3.52
C VAL A 52 -3.05 -12.32 4.68
N SER A 53 -3.84 -13.21 5.28
CA SER A 53 -3.38 -14.09 6.36
C SER A 53 -2.40 -15.15 5.84
N SER A 54 -1.22 -15.22 6.44
CA SER A 54 -0.17 -16.18 6.08
C SER A 54 -0.51 -17.64 6.44
N LYS A 55 -1.47 -17.87 7.34
CA LYS A 55 -1.82 -19.24 7.81
C LYS A 55 -2.92 -19.93 7.02
N GLY A 56 -3.64 -19.22 6.14
CA GLY A 56 -4.87 -19.73 5.51
C GLY A 56 -4.81 -19.95 3.99
N SER A 57 -3.79 -19.47 3.28
CA SER A 57 -3.76 -19.50 1.82
C SER A 57 -2.60 -20.32 1.27
N SER A 58 -2.91 -21.48 0.67
CA SER A 58 -1.97 -22.36 -0.04
C SER A 58 -1.67 -21.90 -1.47
N THR A 59 -2.05 -20.68 -1.85
CA THR A 59 -1.79 -20.15 -3.19
C THR A 59 -0.48 -19.37 -3.26
N ARG A 60 0.25 -19.58 -4.36
CA ARG A 60 1.63 -19.17 -4.62
C ARG A 60 1.77 -17.65 -4.78
N ALA A 61 1.61 -16.88 -3.70
CA ALA A 61 1.97 -15.47 -3.69
C ALA A 61 3.51 -15.35 -3.78
N ARG A 62 4.03 -15.04 -4.98
CA ARG A 62 5.43 -14.62 -5.17
C ARG A 62 5.58 -13.21 -4.56
N GLY A 63 5.77 -13.14 -3.24
CA GLY A 63 5.86 -11.85 -2.53
C GLY A 63 6.65 -11.99 -1.25
N ARG A 64 7.67 -11.13 -1.10
CA ARG A 64 8.61 -11.06 0.04
C ARG A 64 7.83 -11.00 1.36
N LYS A 65 8.31 -11.73 2.38
CA LYS A 65 7.70 -11.82 3.72
C LYS A 65 7.41 -10.42 4.29
N ILE A 66 6.17 -9.95 4.15
CA ILE A 66 5.60 -8.90 4.99
C ILE A 66 4.66 -9.64 5.92
N THR A 67 5.18 -10.05 7.07
CA THR A 67 4.39 -10.67 8.13
C THR A 67 3.42 -9.63 8.68
N CYS A 68 2.17 -9.72 8.25
CA CYS A 68 1.07 -8.94 8.79
C CYS A 68 0.74 -9.41 10.21
N VAL A 69 0.94 -8.53 11.19
CA VAL A 69 0.27 -8.61 12.49
C VAL A 69 -1.15 -8.11 12.24
N THR A 70 -2.13 -9.00 12.33
CA THR A 70 -3.54 -8.60 12.33
C THR A 70 -3.80 -7.81 13.61
N ILE A 71 -4.18 -6.53 13.50
CA ILE A 71 -5.03 -5.92 14.51
C ILE A 71 -6.45 -6.33 14.13
N GLN A 72 -6.84 -7.53 14.55
CA GLN A 72 -8.20 -7.89 14.91
C GLN A 72 -8.15 -8.39 16.34
#